data_AF-S4PEU4-F1
#
_entry.id   AF-S4PEU4-F1
#
_cell.length_a   1.000
_cell.length_b   1.000
_cell.length_c   1.000
_cell.angle_alpha   90.00
_cell.angle_beta   90.00
_cell.angle_gamma   90.00
#
_symmetry.space_group_name_H-M   'P 1'
#
loop_
_entity.id
_entity.type
_entity.pdbx_description
1 polymer ?
#
loop_
_entity_poly.entity_id
_entity_poly.type
_entity_poly.pdbx_seq_one_letter_code
_entity_poly.pdbx_strand_id
1 'polypeptide(L)' 'VDVAEGGPVHFDCRLEPVGDPTMRIDWFCNGRPFATGSRVHMLNDFGFIALDIDYVYTRDAGEYTCR' A
#
# COMPACT_ATOMS: atom_id res chain seq x y z
N VAL A 1 -9.93 -7.10 3.68
CA VAL A 1 -10.49 -6.11 4.62
C VAL A 1 -11.77 -5.58 3.99
N ASP A 2 -12.85 -5.46 4.73
CA ASP A 2 -14.09 -4.84 4.25
C ASP A 2 -14.25 -3.48 4.96
N VAL A 3 -14.40 -2.40 4.19
CA VAL A 3 -14.44 -1.02 4.68
C VAL A 3 -15.53 -0.27 3.94
N ALA A 4 -16.36 0.46 4.69
CA ALA A 4 -17.38 1.32 4.11
C ALA A 4 -16.75 2.46 3.30
N GLU A 5 -17.44 2.92 2.25
CA GLU A 5 -17.01 4.09 1.48
C GLU A 5 -16.78 5.31 2.39
N GLY A 6 -15.67 6.02 2.15
CA GLY A 6 -15.19 7.10 3.00
C GLY A 6 -14.35 6.66 4.21
N GLY A 7 -14.28 5.36 4.49
CA GLY A 7 -13.48 4.82 5.58
C GLY A 7 -11.98 4.70 5.27
N PRO A 8 -11.12 4.71 6.30
CA PRO A 8 -9.68 4.55 6.12
C PRO A 8 -9.26 3.09 5.96
N VAL A 9 -8.12 2.86 5.32
CA VAL A 9 -7.48 1.54 5.21
C VAL A 9 -5.99 1.66 5.53
N HIS A 10 -5.47 0.70 6.28
CA HIS A 10 -4.05 0.52 6.56
C HIS A 10 -3.63 -0.90 6.18
N PHE A 11 -2.52 -1.00 5.46
CA PHE A 11 -1.81 -2.26 5.22
C PHE A 11 -0.35 -2.08 5.60
N ASP A 12 0.20 -3.05 6.32
CA ASP A 12 1.63 -3.10 6.61
C ASP A 12 2.19 -4.50 6.40
N CYS A 13 3.48 -4.56 6.09
CA CYS A 13 4.23 -5.79 6.07
C CYS A 13 5.71 -5.55 6.36
N ARG A 14 6.39 -6.62 6.78
CA ARG A 14 7.83 -6.61 7.04
C ARG A 14 8.54 -7.50 6.02
N LEU A 15 9.63 -6.99 5.48
CA LEU A 15 10.49 -7.68 4.54
C LEU A 15 11.71 -8.26 5.25
N GLU A 16 12.13 -9.42 4.78
CA GLU A 16 13.41 -10.03 5.15
C GLU A 16 14.19 -10.36 3.87
N PRO A 17 15.50 -10.07 3.81
CA PRO A 17 16.35 -9.52 4.88
C PRO A 17 16.20 -7.99 5.05
N VAL A 18 16.34 -7.52 6.28
CA VAL A 18 16.26 -6.10 6.64
C VAL A 18 17.56 -5.39 6.26
N GLY A 19 17.48 -4.24 5.59
CA GLY A 19 18.62 -3.34 5.39
C GLY A 19 19.32 -3.41 4.03
N ASP A 20 18.67 -3.96 2.99
CA ASP A 20 19.16 -3.82 1.62
C ASP A 20 18.80 -2.42 1.06
N PRO A 21 19.79 -1.53 0.82
CA PRO A 21 19.55 -0.18 0.32
C PRO A 21 19.11 -0.13 -1.16
N THR A 22 19.17 -1.26 -1.87
CA THR A 22 18.71 -1.37 -3.27
C THR A 22 17.26 -1.82 -3.39
N MET A 23 16.64 -2.22 -2.27
CA MET A 23 15.29 -2.73 -2.23
C MET A 23 14.29 -1.65 -2.66
N ARG A 24 13.56 -1.94 -3.73
CA ARG A 24 12.50 -1.09 -4.27
C ARG A 24 11.21 -1.88 -4.21
N ILE A 25 10.20 -1.27 -3.61
CA ILE A 25 8.88 -1.87 -3.48
C ILE A 25 7.89 -0.96 -4.16
N ASP A 26 7.08 -1.55 -5.01
CA ASP A 26 5.99 -0.90 -5.71
C ASP A 26 4.66 -1.56 -5.30
N TRP A 27 3.62 -0.74 -5.19
CA TRP A 27 2.27 -1.19 -4.91
C TRP A 27 1.48 -1.40 -6.20
N PHE A 28 0.66 -2.43 -6.22
CA PHE A 28 -0.22 -2.80 -7.33
C PHE A 28 -1.64 -2.98 -6.81
N CYS A 29 -2.62 -2.52 -7.60
CA CYS A 29 -4.04 -2.80 -7.38
C CYS A 29 -4.58 -3.52 -8.61
N ASN A 30 -5.13 -4.72 -8.42
CA ASN A 30 -5.61 -5.59 -9.49
C ASN A 30 -4.56 -5.80 -10.61
N GLY A 31 -3.30 -6.01 -10.20
CA GLY A 31 -2.17 -6.24 -11.10
C GLY A 31 -1.65 -5.00 -11.85
N ARG A 32 -2.22 -3.81 -11.62
CA ARG A 32 -1.78 -2.56 -12.25
C ARG A 32 -1.02 -1.69 -11.25
N PRO A 33 -0.02 -0.90 -11.68
CA PRO A 33 0.67 0.04 -10.81
C PRO A 33 -0.35 0.91 -10.05
N PHE A 34 -0.24 0.93 -8.73
CA PHE A 34 -1.15 1.68 -7.89
C PHE A 34 -0.74 3.16 -7.88
N ALA A 35 -1.67 4.02 -8.28
CA ALA A 35 -1.39 5.45 -8.42
C ALA A 35 -1.38 6.14 -7.05
N THR A 36 -0.34 6.95 -6.80
CA THR A 36 -0.25 7.80 -5.63
C THR A 36 -1.12 9.06 -5.80
N GLY A 37 -1.69 9.54 -4.70
CA GLY A 37 -2.55 10.72 -4.67
C GLY A 37 -2.59 11.30 -3.26
N SER A 38 -3.27 12.43 -3.06
CA SER A 38 -3.27 13.16 -1.77
C SER A 38 -3.80 12.37 -0.56
N ARG A 39 -4.57 11.31 -0.81
CA ARG A 39 -5.15 10.42 0.21
C ARG A 39 -4.39 9.12 0.41
N VAL A 40 -3.32 8.89 -0.37
CA VAL A 40 -2.56 7.64 -0.39
C VAL A 40 -1.16 7.93 0.10
N HIS A 41 -0.81 7.35 1.24
CA HIS A 41 0.52 7.50 1.85
C HIS A 41 1.21 6.15 1.85
N MET A 42 2.47 6.14 1.42
CA MET A 42 3.28 4.92 1.36
C MET A 42 4.54 5.13 2.17
N LEU A 43 4.88 4.15 3.00
CA LEU A 43 6.14 4.10 3.73
C LEU A 43 6.93 2.89 3.22
N ASN A 44 8.21 3.10 2.93
CA ASN A 44 9.17 2.05 2.68
C ASN A 44 10.46 2.43 3.38
N ASP A 45 10.65 1.91 4.60
CA ASP A 45 11.78 2.27 5.44
C ASP A 45 12.27 1.05 6.22
N PHE A 46 13.58 0.76 6.14
CA PHE A 46 14.27 -0.33 6.84
C PHE A 46 13.51 -1.67 6.89
N GLY A 47 13.01 -2.15 5.75
CA GLY A 47 12.30 -3.42 5.66
C GLY A 47 10.90 -3.40 6.27
N PHE A 48 10.36 -2.23 6.59
CA PHE A 48 8.96 -2.02 6.91
C PHE A 48 8.28 -1.29 5.76
N ILE A 49 7.20 -1.88 5.24
CA ILE A 49 6.39 -1.27 4.20
C ILE A 49 5.00 -1.03 4.79
N ALA A 50 4.45 0.16 4.53
CA ALA A 50 3.05 0.43 4.81
C ALA A 50 2.38 1.18 3.65
N LEU A 51 1.06 0.99 3.55
CA LEU A 51 0.15 1.70 2.67
C LEU A 51 -1.05 2.15 3.50
N ASP A 52 -1.23 3.46 3.56
CA ASP A 52 -2.36 4.13 4.17
C ASP A 52 -3.24 4.78 3.10
N ILE A 53 -4.56 4.59 3.20
CA ILE A 53 -5.56 5.27 2.39
C ILE A 53 -6.54 5.97 3.32
N ASP A 54 -6.51 7.32 3.35
CA ASP A 54 -7.27 8.13 4.32
C ASP A 54 -8.79 7.92 4.19
N TYR A 55 -9.27 7.76 2.96
CA TYR A 55 -10.67 7.47 2.64
C TYR A 55 -10.77 6.70 1.32
N VAL A 56 -11.53 5.60 1.33
CA VAL A 56 -11.74 4.73 0.17
C VAL A 56 -13.02 5.05 -0.59
N TYR A 57 -13.01 4.78 -1.89
CA TYR A 57 -14.15 4.79 -2.78
C TYR A 57 -14.40 3.38 -3.34
N THR A 58 -15.57 3.14 -3.94
CA THR A 58 -15.87 1.84 -4.57
C THR A 58 -14.82 1.43 -5.61
N ARG A 59 -14.21 2.39 -6.31
CA ARG A 59 -13.15 2.14 -7.31
C ARG A 59 -11.83 1.61 -6.72
N ASP A 60 -11.65 1.74 -5.41
CA ASP A 60 -10.46 1.28 -4.71
C ASP A 60 -10.59 -0.18 -4.27
N ALA A 61 -11.75 -0.80 -4.47
CA ALA A 61 -11.93 -2.21 -4.20
C ALA A 61 -11.06 -3.06 -5.15
N GLY A 62 -10.37 -4.04 -4.58
CA GLY A 62 -9.50 -4.90 -5.35
C GLY A 62 -8.48 -5.64 -4.50
N GLU A 63 -7.60 -6.35 -5.20
CA GLU A 63 -6.44 -7.00 -4.60
C GLU A 63 -5.24 -6.05 -4.62
N TYR A 64 -4.67 -5.80 -3.45
CA TYR A 64 -3.47 -5.00 -3.29
C TYR A 64 -2.26 -5.90 -3.08
N THR A 65 -1.19 -5.65 -3.82
CA THR A 65 0.04 -6.42 -3.75
C THR A 65 1.24 -5.47 -3.69
N CYS A 66 2.16 -5.73 -2.76
CA CYS A 66 3.48 -5.11 -2.74
C CYS A 66 4.51 -6.07 -3.34
N ARG A 67 5.39 -5.59 -4.22
CA ARG A 67 6.46 -6.40 -4.82
C ARG A 67 7.73 -5.60 -5.03
#